data_AF-A0A822CEP7-F1
#
_entry.id   AF-A0A822CEP7-F1
#
_cell.length_a   1.000
_cell.length_b   1.000
_cell.length_c   1.000
_cell.angle_alpha   90.00
_cell.angle_beta   90.00
_cell.angle_gamma   90.00
#
_symmetry.space_group_name_H-M   'P 1'
#
loop_
_entity.id
_entity.type
_entity.pdbx_description
1 polymer ?
#
loop_
_entity_poly.entity_id
_entity_poly.type
_entity_poly.pdbx_seq_one_letter_code
_entity_poly.pdbx_strand_id
1 'polypeptide(L)'
;MLTKAESFDVVVNYFSETELLAPCYYIVGGPNPKQGVVITRERTKVVNITRMGQDNLWFVIETNYDNWKKQPFFDDRLTPCIKCMKIKGQDHVTFESLFNVLSSRPMLNALTVYSTLMELSTGRYETYWQHCRNEDAPCLP
;
A
#
# COMPACT_ATOMS: atom_id res chain seq x y z
N MET A 1 -3.69 13.94 -12.66
CA MET A 1 -2.81 14.03 -11.47
C MET A 1 -1.37 13.68 -11.77
N LEU A 2 -1.05 12.44 -12.18
CA LEU A 2 0.34 12.01 -12.40
C LEU A 2 1.15 12.86 -13.40
N THR A 3 0.49 13.62 -14.28
CA THR A 3 1.13 14.45 -15.31
C THR A 3 1.22 15.94 -14.96
N LYS A 4 0.65 16.38 -13.83
CA LYS A 4 0.45 17.82 -13.55
C LYS A 4 0.72 18.26 -12.11
N ALA A 5 0.89 17.33 -11.17
CA ALA A 5 1.03 17.71 -9.77
C ALA A 5 2.48 18.08 -9.42
N GLU A 6 2.64 19.17 -8.68
CA GLU A 6 3.96 19.78 -8.40
C GLU A 6 4.56 19.33 -7.06
N SER A 7 3.74 18.85 -6.11
CA SER A 7 4.23 18.42 -4.79
C SER A 7 3.33 17.36 -4.15
N PHE A 8 3.89 16.65 -3.16
CA PHE A 8 3.16 15.67 -2.36
C PHE A 8 1.88 16.26 -1.74
N ASP A 9 1.96 17.45 -1.13
CA ASP A 9 0.79 18.05 -0.46
C ASP A 9 -0.30 18.49 -1.46
N VAL A 10 0.09 18.98 -2.64
CA VAL A 10 -0.86 19.26 -3.73
C VAL A 10 -1.56 17.99 -4.17
N VAL A 11 -0.82 16.86 -4.25
CA VAL A 11 -1.40 15.55 -4.58
C VAL A 11 -2.41 15.11 -3.53
N VAL A 12 -2.02 15.18 -2.26
CA VAL A 12 -2.87 14.78 -1.14
C VAL A 12 -4.12 15.65 -1.06
N ASN A 13 -4.00 16.96 -1.25
CA ASN A 13 -5.14 17.88 -1.21
C ASN A 13 -6.14 17.57 -2.32
N TYR A 14 -5.66 17.46 -3.57
CA TYR A 14 -6.52 17.11 -4.70
C TYR A 14 -7.24 15.78 -4.48
N PHE A 15 -6.53 14.74 -4.02
CA PHE A 15 -7.14 13.44 -3.71
C PHE A 15 -8.02 13.44 -2.47
N SER A 16 -8.00 14.50 -1.65
CA SER A 16 -8.90 14.66 -0.50
C SER A 16 -10.19 15.40 -0.88
N GLU A 17 -10.10 16.38 -1.78
CA GLU A 17 -11.19 17.30 -2.11
C GLU A 17 -12.00 16.90 -3.35
N THR A 18 -11.37 16.20 -4.31
CA THR A 18 -12.05 15.86 -5.57
C THR A 18 -13.21 14.90 -5.32
N GLU A 19 -14.41 15.25 -5.78
CA GLU A 19 -15.57 14.35 -5.75
C GLU A 19 -15.37 13.13 -6.66
N LEU A 20 -15.82 11.97 -6.19
CA LEU A 20 -15.62 10.68 -6.85
C LEU A 20 -16.96 10.02 -7.18
N LEU A 21 -16.96 9.21 -8.23
CA LEU A 21 -18.09 8.35 -8.57
C LEU A 21 -18.26 7.19 -7.60
N ALA A 22 -17.17 6.69 -7.00
CA ALA A 22 -17.13 5.56 -6.09
C ALA A 22 -16.13 5.81 -4.94
N PRO A 23 -16.28 5.14 -3.78
CA PRO A 23 -15.28 5.18 -2.71
C PRO A 23 -13.96 4.52 -3.17
N CYS A 24 -12.85 4.94 -2.59
CA CYS A 24 -11.54 4.37 -2.89
C CYS A 24 -10.51 4.61 -1.77
N TYR A 25 -9.36 3.96 -1.91
CA TYR A 25 -8.17 4.21 -1.10
C TYR A 25 -7.08 4.79 -2.01
N TYR A 26 -6.55 5.97 -1.67
CA TYR A 26 -5.35 6.49 -2.32
C TYR A 26 -4.13 6.25 -1.43
N ILE A 27 -3.10 5.62 -1.98
CA ILE A 27 -1.81 5.44 -1.32
C ILE A 27 -0.80 6.32 -2.06
N VAL A 28 -0.25 7.32 -1.39
CA VAL A 28 0.64 8.31 -1.99
C VAL A 28 1.96 8.34 -1.23
N GLY A 29 3.06 8.19 -1.97
CA GLY A 29 4.42 8.44 -1.49
C GLY A 29 4.98 9.73 -2.10
N GLY A 30 5.75 10.47 -1.31
CA GLY A 30 6.47 11.68 -1.73
C GLY A 30 7.98 11.49 -1.61
N PRO A 31 8.77 12.43 -2.16
CA PRO A 31 10.23 12.30 -2.22
C PRO A 31 10.94 12.53 -0.88
N ASN A 32 10.27 13.14 0.11
CA ASN A 32 10.90 13.48 1.39
C ASN A 32 10.55 12.48 2.51
N PRO A 33 11.39 12.38 3.56
CA PRO A 33 11.10 11.52 4.71
C PRO A 33 9.71 11.75 5.29
N LYS A 34 9.03 10.66 5.66
CA LYS A 34 7.67 10.65 6.23
C LYS A 34 6.57 11.17 5.29
N GLN A 35 6.86 11.45 4.01
CA GLN A 35 5.82 11.69 3.01
C GLN A 35 5.25 10.37 2.50
N GLY A 36 4.45 9.70 3.32
CA GLY A 36 3.66 8.56 2.93
C GLY A 36 2.28 8.65 3.56
N VAL A 37 1.23 8.37 2.80
CA VAL A 37 -0.14 8.52 3.31
C VAL A 37 -1.10 7.53 2.65
N VAL A 38 -2.05 7.05 3.45
CA VAL A 38 -3.28 6.38 3.00
C VAL A 38 -4.45 7.34 3.23
N ILE A 39 -5.18 7.65 2.16
CA ILE A 39 -6.39 8.49 2.19
C ILE A 39 -7.58 7.57 1.90
N THR A 40 -8.45 7.39 2.89
CA THR A 40 -9.70 6.66 2.70
C THR A 40 -10.80 7.61 2.28
N ARG A 41 -11.40 7.37 1.11
CA ARG A 41 -12.36 8.26 0.48
C ARG A 41 -13.73 7.62 0.37
N GLU A 42 -14.74 8.37 0.80
CA GLU A 42 -16.08 8.28 0.26
C GLU A 42 -16.21 9.23 -0.94
N ARG A 43 -17.34 9.15 -1.66
CA ARG A 43 -17.60 9.93 -2.88
C ARG A 43 -17.32 11.42 -2.71
N THR A 44 -17.76 12.02 -1.61
CA THR A 44 -17.71 13.48 -1.41
C THR A 44 -16.90 13.91 -0.19
N LYS A 45 -16.32 12.96 0.56
CA LYS A 45 -15.55 13.29 1.77
C LYS A 45 -14.37 12.35 1.99
N VAL A 46 -13.44 12.83 2.81
CA VAL A 46 -12.41 12.00 3.41
C VAL A 46 -12.98 11.35 4.66
N VAL A 47 -12.83 10.03 4.76
CA VAL A 47 -13.24 9.25 5.94
C VAL A 47 -12.10 9.20 6.96
N ASN A 48 -10.88 8.97 6.48
CA ASN A 48 -9.68 8.93 7.32
C ASN A 48 -8.41 9.23 6.51
N ILE A 49 -7.39 9.73 7.20
CA ILE A 49 -6.04 9.93 6.65
C ILE A 49 -5.04 9.33 7.65
N THR A 50 -4.28 8.34 7.19
CA THR A 50 -3.19 7.74 7.98
C THR A 50 -1.86 8.13 7.36
N ARG A 51 -1.05 8.90 8.09
CA ARG A 51 0.26 9.40 7.61
C ARG A 51 1.42 8.65 8.24
N MET A 52 2.47 8.41 7.46
CA MET A 52 3.78 8.06 8.02
C MET A 52 4.24 9.17 8.97
N GLY A 53 4.87 8.78 10.07
CA GLY A 53 5.29 9.67 11.15
C GLY A 53 4.23 9.92 12.22
N GLN A 54 2.94 9.67 11.95
CA GLN A 54 1.90 9.65 12.98
C GLN A 54 2.14 8.46 13.91
N ASP A 55 2.07 8.66 15.22
CA ASP A 55 2.28 7.61 16.24
C ASP A 55 3.58 6.79 16.03
N ASN A 56 4.64 7.44 15.52
CA ASN A 56 5.91 6.83 15.16
C ASN A 56 5.83 5.72 14.07
N LEU A 57 4.78 5.72 13.25
CA LEU A 57 4.65 4.81 12.11
C LEU A 57 5.74 5.09 11.06
N TRP A 58 6.53 4.08 10.74
CA TRP A 58 7.56 4.14 9.69
C TRP A 58 7.11 3.53 8.36
N PHE A 59 5.90 2.97 8.30
CA PHE A 59 5.23 2.54 7.08
C PHE A 59 3.72 2.75 7.20
N VAL A 60 3.03 2.78 6.07
CA VAL A 60 1.57 2.65 5.96
C VAL A 60 1.24 1.49 5.04
N ILE A 61 0.18 0.74 5.34
CA ILE A 61 -0.30 -0.39 4.52
C ILE A 61 -1.80 -0.22 4.37
N GLU A 62 -2.30 -0.51 3.18
CA GLU A 62 -3.72 -0.55 2.86
C GLU A 62 -3.98 -1.78 1.98
N THR A 63 -5.18 -2.36 2.10
CA THR A 63 -5.63 -3.47 1.25
C THR A 63 -6.94 -3.10 0.57
N ASN A 64 -8.07 -3.61 1.06
CA ASN A 64 -9.39 -3.38 0.48
C ASN A 64 -10.48 -3.14 1.55
N TYR A 65 -10.09 -2.77 2.75
CA TYR A 65 -10.99 -2.49 3.86
C TYR A 65 -10.38 -1.44 4.77
N ASP A 66 -11.22 -0.65 5.43
CA ASP A 66 -10.78 0.39 6.35
C ASP A 66 -9.81 -0.18 7.40
N ASN A 67 -8.54 0.24 7.34
CA ASN A 67 -7.46 -0.38 8.11
C ASN A 67 -7.56 -0.24 9.64
N TRP A 68 -8.47 0.61 10.14
CA TRP A 68 -8.81 0.74 11.57
C TRP A 68 -9.99 -0.14 12.01
N LYS A 69 -10.61 -0.88 11.09
CA LYS A 69 -11.68 -1.84 11.38
C LYS A 69 -11.14 -3.26 11.39
N LYS A 70 -11.95 -4.17 11.93
CA LYS A 70 -11.67 -5.60 11.89
C LYS A 70 -11.72 -6.11 10.45
N GLN A 71 -10.72 -6.90 10.08
CA GLN A 71 -10.59 -7.50 8.76
C GLN A 71 -11.67 -8.57 8.53
N PRO A 72 -12.15 -8.75 7.29
CA PRO A 72 -13.00 -9.88 6.94
C PRO A 72 -12.30 -11.19 7.26
N PHE A 73 -13.01 -12.13 7.90
CA PHE A 73 -12.41 -13.41 8.31
C PHE A 73 -11.87 -14.27 7.15
N PHE A 74 -12.35 -14.01 5.93
CA PHE A 74 -12.00 -14.73 4.71
C PHE A 74 -10.89 -14.04 3.90
N ASP A 75 -10.52 -12.80 4.22
CA ASP A 75 -9.46 -12.04 3.53
C ASP A 75 -8.73 -11.13 4.54
N ASP A 76 -7.71 -11.69 5.21
CA ASP A 76 -6.80 -10.94 6.06
C ASP A 76 -5.37 -10.94 5.50
N ARG A 77 -5.14 -10.05 4.52
CA ARG A 77 -3.80 -9.72 4.01
C ARG A 77 -3.11 -8.62 4.82
N LEU A 78 -3.86 -7.77 5.52
CA LEU A 78 -3.31 -6.63 6.26
C LEU A 78 -2.47 -7.10 7.46
N THR A 79 -3.01 -7.98 8.31
CA THR A 79 -2.32 -8.48 9.50
C THR A 79 -0.98 -9.15 9.19
N PRO A 80 -0.90 -10.13 8.26
CA PRO A 80 0.38 -10.75 7.91
C PRO A 80 1.35 -9.77 7.24
N CYS A 81 0.87 -8.83 6.41
CA CYS A 81 1.72 -7.81 5.80
C CYS A 81 2.37 -6.90 6.85
N ILE A 82 1.57 -6.40 7.82
CA ILE A 82 2.07 -5.62 8.97
C ILE A 82 3.10 -6.44 9.75
N LYS A 83 2.83 -7.73 10.00
CA LYS A 83 3.75 -8.62 10.72
C LYS A 83 5.08 -8.77 9.96
N CYS A 84 5.03 -9.02 8.66
CA CYS A 84 6.21 -9.12 7.81
C CYS A 84 7.03 -7.82 7.84
N MET A 85 6.40 -6.66 7.68
CA MET A 85 7.08 -5.36 7.76
C MET A 85 7.71 -5.14 9.14
N LYS A 86 6.99 -5.41 10.22
CA LYS A 86 7.54 -5.31 11.60
C LYS A 86 8.73 -6.23 11.84
N ILE A 87 8.68 -7.47 11.33
CA ILE A 87 9.80 -8.43 11.44
C ILE A 87 11.01 -7.96 10.65
N LYS A 88 10.82 -7.40 9.45
CA LYS A 88 11.93 -6.83 8.66
C LYS A 88 12.57 -5.65 9.39
N GLY A 89 11.74 -4.77 9.94
CA GLY A 89 12.19 -3.56 10.60
C GLY A 89 12.64 -2.49 9.58
N GLN A 90 12.65 -1.23 10.04
CA GLN A 90 12.87 -0.06 9.19
C GLN A 90 14.24 -0.08 8.49
N ASP A 91 15.29 -0.52 9.18
CA ASP A 91 16.67 -0.49 8.68
C ASP A 91 16.95 -1.53 7.58
N HIS A 92 16.05 -2.50 7.37
CA HIS A 92 16.21 -3.57 6.39
C HIS A 92 15.20 -3.49 5.24
N VAL A 93 14.53 -2.34 5.08
CA VAL A 93 13.64 -2.10 3.94
C VAL A 93 14.49 -1.85 2.70
N THR A 94 14.41 -2.78 1.75
CA THR A 94 15.05 -2.71 0.45
C THR A 94 14.03 -3.13 -0.61
N PHE A 95 14.37 -2.90 -1.87
CA PHE A 95 13.54 -3.36 -2.99
C PHE A 95 13.29 -4.87 -2.94
N GLU A 96 14.33 -5.66 -2.66
CA GLU A 96 14.23 -7.10 -2.52
C GLU A 96 13.37 -7.50 -1.30
N SER A 97 13.58 -6.85 -0.15
CA SER A 97 12.83 -7.22 1.05
C SER A 97 11.35 -6.87 0.93
N LEU A 98 10.99 -5.75 0.29
CA LEU A 98 9.61 -5.42 -0.06
C LEU A 98 9.01 -6.42 -1.05
N PHE A 99 9.75 -6.82 -2.08
CA PHE A 99 9.29 -7.85 -3.02
C PHE A 99 9.03 -9.18 -2.30
N ASN A 100 9.88 -9.56 -1.34
CA ASN A 100 9.68 -10.75 -0.51
C ASN A 100 8.42 -10.64 0.37
N VAL A 101 8.13 -9.45 0.92
CA VAL A 101 6.86 -9.22 1.64
C VAL A 101 5.67 -9.41 0.70
N LEU A 102 5.69 -8.79 -0.47
CA LEU A 102 4.60 -8.92 -1.45
C LEU A 102 4.46 -10.34 -2.02
N SER A 103 5.54 -11.10 -2.07
CA SER A 103 5.57 -12.50 -2.55
C SER A 103 5.21 -13.53 -1.46
N SER A 104 5.03 -13.08 -0.22
CA SER A 104 4.63 -13.95 0.89
C SER A 104 3.11 -14.12 0.91
N ARG A 105 2.64 -15.33 1.22
CA ARG A 105 1.19 -15.60 1.33
C ARG A 105 0.65 -15.11 2.68
N PRO A 106 -0.56 -14.54 2.75
CA PRO A 106 -1.56 -14.45 1.68
C PRO A 106 -1.49 -13.16 0.83
N MET A 107 -0.48 -12.30 0.98
CA MET A 107 -0.35 -11.09 0.15
C MET A 107 -0.21 -11.45 -1.33
N LEU A 108 0.63 -12.45 -1.64
CA LEU A 108 0.59 -13.17 -2.90
C LEU A 108 -0.53 -14.22 -2.85
N ASN A 109 -1.46 -14.13 -3.79
CA ASN A 109 -2.64 -14.99 -3.87
C ASN A 109 -3.00 -15.31 -5.34
N ALA A 110 -4.04 -16.11 -5.56
CA ALA A 110 -4.44 -16.52 -6.91
C ALA A 110 -4.92 -15.36 -7.79
N LEU A 111 -5.37 -14.26 -7.19
CA LEU A 111 -5.79 -13.04 -7.89
C LEU A 111 -4.64 -12.05 -8.17
N THR A 112 -3.43 -12.34 -7.69
CA THR A 112 -2.28 -11.45 -7.90
C THR A 112 -1.79 -11.52 -9.35
N VAL A 113 -1.97 -10.44 -10.11
CA VAL A 113 -1.54 -10.35 -11.51
C VAL A 113 -0.07 -9.92 -11.60
N TYR A 114 0.31 -8.88 -10.86
CA TYR A 114 1.66 -8.34 -10.86
C TYR A 114 2.02 -7.69 -9.51
N SER A 115 3.31 -7.55 -9.25
CA SER A 115 3.86 -6.75 -8.14
C SER A 115 4.68 -5.60 -8.71
N THR A 116 4.40 -4.38 -8.27
CA THR A 116 5.12 -3.17 -8.66
C THR A 116 5.87 -2.59 -7.47
N LEU A 117 7.12 -2.20 -7.69
CA LEU A 117 7.96 -1.53 -6.72
C LEU A 117 8.49 -0.23 -7.31
N MET A 118 8.57 0.80 -6.48
CA MET A 118 8.88 2.17 -6.90
C MET A 118 9.81 2.81 -5.87
N GLU A 119 10.87 3.47 -6.36
CA GLU A 119 11.78 4.29 -5.55
C GLU A 119 11.93 5.68 -6.21
N LEU A 120 11.43 6.70 -5.53
CA LEU A 120 11.35 8.06 -6.07
C LEU A 120 12.71 8.74 -6.22
N SER A 121 13.62 8.50 -5.27
CA SER A 121 14.95 9.13 -5.24
C SER A 121 15.84 8.73 -6.43
N THR A 122 15.69 7.49 -6.90
CA THR A 122 16.46 6.93 -8.02
C THR A 122 15.67 6.89 -9.32
N GLY A 123 14.34 7.07 -9.26
CA GLY A 123 13.44 6.87 -10.40
C GLY A 123 13.25 5.40 -10.76
N ARG A 124 13.69 4.46 -9.91
CA ARG A 124 13.54 3.02 -10.15
C ARG A 124 12.08 2.62 -10.08
N TYR A 125 11.58 2.01 -11.15
CA TYR A 125 10.21 1.52 -11.28
C TYR A 125 10.24 0.14 -11.94
N GLU A 126 9.83 -0.89 -11.22
CA GLU A 126 9.88 -2.27 -11.70
C GLU A 126 8.52 -2.94 -11.47
N THR A 127 8.05 -3.70 -12.46
CA THR A 127 6.81 -4.47 -12.36
C THR A 127 7.07 -5.89 -12.83
N TYR A 128 6.61 -6.85 -12.04
CA TYR A 128 6.82 -8.27 -12.26
C TYR A 128 5.46 -8.97 -12.33
N TRP A 129 5.21 -9.71 -13.41
CA TRP A 129 4.10 -10.64 -13.45
C TRP A 129 4.25 -11.68 -12.35
N GLN A 130 3.17 -11.94 -11.63
CA GLN A 130 3.15 -12.87 -10.51
C GLN A 130 2.35 -14.11 -10.86
N HIS A 131 2.71 -15.21 -10.22
CA HIS A 131 1.91 -16.42 -10.28
C HIS A 131 2.00 -17.17 -8.96
N CYS A 132 0.86 -17.37 -8.31
CA CYS A 132 0.77 -18.16 -7.09
C CYS A 132 0.50 -19.63 -7.46
N ARG A 133 1.50 -20.51 -7.26
CA ARG A 133 1.38 -21.94 -7.55
C ARG A 133 0.79 -22.73 -6.39
N ASN A 134 -0.03 -23.73 -6.69
CA ASN A 134 -0.62 -24.63 -5.70
C ASN A 134 0.33 -25.76 -5.23
N GLU A 135 1.61 -25.72 -5.61
CA GLU A 135 2.57 -26.82 -5.41
C GLU A 135 2.95 -27.01 -3.94
N ASP A 136 3.33 -25.95 -3.22
CA ASP A 136 3.78 -26.03 -1.82
C ASP A 136 2.70 -25.74 -0.79
N ALA A 137 1.65 -25.01 -1.20
CA ALA A 137 0.46 -24.72 -0.40
C ALA A 137 -0.67 -24.27 -1.34
N PRO A 138 -1.95 -24.28 -0.90
CA PRO A 138 -3.03 -23.67 -1.67
C PRO A 138 -2.82 -22.17 -1.83
N CYS A 139 -3.04 -21.66 -3.04
CA CYS A 139 -3.18 -20.25 -3.30
C CYS A 139 -4.65 -19.88 -3.13
N LEU A 140 -4.94 -19.21 -2.02
CA LEU A 140 -6.27 -18.69 -1.74
C LEU A 140 -6.63 -17.63 -2.80
N PRO A 141 -7.93 -17.43 -3.09
CA PRO A 141 -8.39 -16.30 -3.90
C PRO A 141 -7.90 -14.97 -3.31
#